data_AF-A0A957KVG4-F1
#
_entry.id   AF-A0A957KVG4-F1
#
_cell.length_a   1.000
_cell.length_b   1.000
_cell.length_c   1.000
_cell.angle_alpha   90.00
_cell.angle_beta   90.00
_cell.angle_gamma   90.00
#
_symmetry.space_group_name_H-M   'P 1'
#
loop_
_entity.id
_entity.type
_entity.pdbx_description
1 polymer ?
#
loop_
_entity_poly.entity_id
_entity_poly.type
_entity_poly.pdbx_seq_one_letter_code
_entity_poly.pdbx_strand_id
1 'polypeptide(L)'
;LIYTIAYSVLLLYGTRLLRRQFHASTALMGPPYFGVFYDNLILTVGNRLGAGDFLWALSVPRFVLHQLALPWIIYAGYDQARQAGQGWAQARAARWAAIALSALVMGAGILTRLVGLHLEPEVMDGVLRYVAMGVSGPPIVSIVSIGLVGVAGLLFWRQNRWPWIFLAAVAVFVGESLPDESLRRAVGSALEVLFMAVLFFTQLRLDEGKLPGMPRS
;
A
#
# COMPACT_ATOMS: atom_id res chain seq x y z
N LEU A 1 1.26 -5.85 17.10
CA LEU A 1 0.50 -4.91 17.95
C LEU A 1 0.77 -3.44 17.62
N ILE A 2 2.01 -2.92 17.73
CA ILE A 2 2.31 -1.50 17.43
C ILE A 2 1.85 -1.12 16.01
N TYR A 3 2.22 -1.92 15.01
CA TYR A 3 1.78 -1.70 13.62
C TYR A 3 0.26 -1.78 13.45
N THR A 4 -0.40 -2.75 14.09
CA THR A 4 -1.86 -2.87 14.11
C THR A 4 -2.54 -1.59 14.60
N ILE A 5 -2.02 -1.00 15.68
CA ILE A 5 -2.52 0.27 16.23
C ILE A 5 -2.26 1.42 15.25
N ALA A 6 -1.05 1.52 14.70
CA ALA A 6 -0.71 2.55 13.74
C ALA A 6 -1.62 2.52 12.50
N TYR A 7 -1.84 1.34 11.91
CA TYR A 7 -2.76 1.18 10.79
C TYR A 7 -4.22 1.45 11.17
N SER A 8 -4.64 1.12 12.40
CA SER A 8 -5.98 1.48 12.90
C SER A 8 -6.18 2.98 12.92
N VAL A 9 -5.19 3.74 13.42
CA VAL A 9 -5.22 5.20 13.42
C VAL A 9 -5.31 5.75 11.99
N LEU A 10 -4.51 5.22 11.06
CA LEU A 10 -4.55 5.62 9.65
C LEU A 10 -5.89 5.31 8.98
N LEU A 11 -6.49 4.14 9.24
CA LEU A 11 -7.81 3.77 8.73
C LEU A 11 -8.91 4.68 9.27
N LEU A 12 -8.91 4.96 10.57
CA LEU A 12 -9.85 5.91 11.19
C LEU A 12 -9.66 7.32 10.63
N TYR A 13 -8.42 7.71 10.35
CA TYR A 13 -8.12 9.00 9.74
C TYR A 13 -8.60 9.08 8.29
N GLY A 14 -8.30 8.07 7.47
CA GLY A 14 -8.73 7.99 6.07
C GLY A 14 -10.25 7.95 5.92
N THR A 15 -10.96 7.21 6.78
CA THR A 15 -12.43 7.19 6.79
C THR A 15 -13.03 8.54 7.19
N ARG A 16 -12.42 9.27 8.13
CA ARG A 16 -12.82 10.65 8.44
C ARG A 16 -12.61 11.58 7.24
N LEU A 17 -11.49 11.44 6.52
CA LEU A 17 -11.20 12.25 5.34
C LEU A 17 -12.21 11.98 4.22
N LEU A 18 -12.51 10.70 3.94
CA LEU A 18 -13.56 10.29 2.99
C LEU A 18 -14.94 10.84 3.31
N ARG A 19 -15.30 10.89 4.60
CA ARG A 19 -16.58 11.45 5.04
C ARG A 19 -16.64 12.97 4.91
N ARG A 20 -15.50 13.67 4.89
CA ARG A 20 -15.44 15.11 4.66
C ARG A 20 -15.57 15.43 3.18
N GLN A 21 -14.77 14.78 2.35
CA GLN A 21 -14.81 14.93 0.90
C GLN A 21 -14.51 13.57 0.24
N PHE A 22 -15.41 13.16 -0.66
CA PHE A 22 -15.22 11.93 -1.41
C PHE A 22 -14.29 12.20 -2.61
N HIS A 23 -13.07 11.69 -2.52
CA HIS A 23 -12.12 11.62 -3.63
C HIS A 23 -11.79 10.16 -3.95
N ALA A 24 -11.66 9.85 -5.24
CA ALA A 24 -11.33 8.50 -5.69
C ALA A 24 -9.97 8.04 -5.14
N SER A 25 -8.99 8.96 -5.05
CA SER A 25 -7.72 8.75 -4.37
C SER A 25 -7.89 8.22 -2.95
N THR A 26 -8.66 8.91 -2.10
CA THR A 26 -8.90 8.52 -0.71
C THR A 26 -9.64 7.20 -0.59
N ALA A 27 -10.59 6.95 -1.50
CA ALA A 27 -11.40 5.73 -1.48
C ALA A 27 -10.55 4.50 -1.84
N LEU A 28 -9.72 4.62 -2.87
CA LEU A 28 -8.88 3.54 -3.38
C LEU A 28 -7.65 3.27 -2.50
N MET A 29 -7.24 4.23 -1.66
CA MET A 29 -6.30 3.98 -0.58
C MET A 29 -6.92 3.15 0.55
N GLY A 30 -8.23 3.17 0.80
CA GLY A 30 -8.84 2.43 1.92
C GLY A 30 -8.53 0.92 1.94
N PRO A 31 -8.79 0.18 0.85
CA PRO A 31 -8.56 -1.27 0.79
C PRO A 31 -7.13 -1.73 1.09
N PRO A 32 -6.05 -1.16 0.51
CA PRO A 32 -4.69 -1.61 0.83
C PRO A 32 -4.33 -1.37 2.30
N TYR A 33 -4.84 -0.30 2.91
CA TYR A 33 -4.62 0.01 4.33
C TYR A 33 -5.33 -0.99 5.22
N PHE A 34 -6.54 -1.40 4.82
CA PHE A 34 -7.25 -2.46 5.51
C PHE A 34 -6.50 -3.79 5.39
N GLY A 35 -5.94 -4.10 4.21
CA GLY A 35 -5.11 -5.28 3.98
C GLY A 35 -3.94 -5.37 4.96
N VAL A 36 -3.11 -4.32 5.04
CA VAL A 36 -1.95 -4.31 5.95
C VAL A 36 -2.33 -4.25 7.43
N PHE A 37 -3.44 -3.56 7.77
CA PHE A 37 -4.01 -3.60 9.12
C PHE A 37 -4.40 -5.03 9.51
N TYR A 38 -5.17 -5.69 8.64
CA TYR A 38 -5.66 -7.04 8.83
C TYR A 38 -4.50 -8.03 8.95
N ASP A 39 -3.50 -7.91 8.07
CA ASP A 39 -2.27 -8.73 8.13
C ASP A 39 -1.59 -8.63 9.51
N ASN A 40 -1.35 -7.40 9.97
CA ASN A 40 -0.72 -7.16 11.27
C ASN A 40 -1.59 -7.60 12.45
N LEU A 41 -2.91 -7.54 12.32
CA LEU A 41 -3.84 -8.06 13.31
C LEU A 41 -3.72 -9.58 13.43
N ILE A 42 -3.79 -10.31 12.30
CA ILE A 42 -3.68 -11.77 12.29
C ILE A 42 -2.33 -12.23 12.83
N LEU A 43 -1.22 -11.59 12.42
CA LEU A 43 0.11 -11.88 12.97
C LEU A 43 0.19 -11.66 14.49
N THR A 44 -0.53 -10.66 15.02
CA THR A 44 -0.55 -10.39 16.47
C THR A 44 -1.32 -11.47 17.24
N VAL A 45 -2.37 -12.05 16.65
CA VAL A 45 -3.20 -13.08 17.33
C VAL A 45 -2.75 -14.51 17.02
N GLY A 46 -1.89 -14.74 16.03
CA GLY A 46 -1.46 -16.07 15.58
C GLY A 46 -0.98 -17.00 16.69
N ASN A 47 -0.10 -16.51 17.56
CA ASN A 47 0.40 -17.27 18.71
C ASN A 47 -0.67 -17.68 19.72
N ARG A 48 -1.78 -16.92 19.80
CA ARG A 48 -2.88 -17.21 20.73
C ARG A 48 -3.87 -18.21 20.16
N LEU A 49 -4.02 -18.24 18.83
CA LEU A 49 -4.96 -19.13 18.16
C LEU A 49 -4.38 -20.53 17.92
N GLY A 50 -3.05 -20.64 17.76
CA GLY A 50 -2.41 -21.90 17.40
C GLY A 50 -2.63 -22.28 15.94
N ALA A 51 -1.98 -23.35 15.49
CA ALA A 51 -2.10 -23.84 14.12
C ALA A 51 -3.43 -24.62 13.98
N GLY A 52 -4.10 -24.47 12.83
CA GLY A 52 -5.36 -25.15 12.54
C GLY A 52 -6.23 -24.39 11.55
N ASP A 53 -7.37 -24.98 11.19
CA ASP A 53 -8.27 -24.49 10.14
C ASP A 53 -8.74 -23.05 10.36
N PHE A 54 -8.91 -22.63 11.61
CA PHE A 54 -9.33 -21.27 11.93
C PHE A 54 -8.24 -20.23 11.60
N LEU A 55 -7.00 -20.44 12.07
CA LEU A 55 -5.89 -19.53 11.75
C LEU A 55 -5.55 -19.58 10.25
N TRP A 56 -5.71 -20.75 9.61
CA TRP A 56 -5.60 -20.89 8.16
C TRP A 56 -6.62 -20.01 7.42
N ALA A 57 -7.91 -20.12 7.78
CA ALA A 57 -8.99 -19.37 7.16
C ALA A 57 -8.83 -17.85 7.36
N LEU A 58 -8.36 -17.43 8.54
CA LEU A 58 -8.01 -16.03 8.79
C LEU A 58 -6.77 -15.57 8.02
N SER A 59 -5.88 -16.48 7.66
CA SER A 59 -4.64 -16.14 6.94
C SER A 59 -4.85 -15.94 5.44
N VAL A 60 -5.80 -16.67 4.82
CA VAL A 60 -6.09 -16.54 3.38
C VAL A 60 -6.38 -15.10 2.94
N PRO A 61 -7.26 -14.33 3.63
CA PRO A 61 -7.52 -12.94 3.25
C PRO A 61 -6.28 -12.04 3.25
N ARG A 62 -5.24 -12.35 4.04
CA ARG A 62 -4.00 -11.55 4.06
C ARG A 62 -3.36 -11.55 2.67
N PHE A 63 -3.19 -12.73 2.08
CA PHE A 63 -2.63 -12.88 0.75
C PHE A 63 -3.54 -12.29 -0.32
N VAL A 64 -4.86 -12.55 -0.22
CA VAL A 64 -5.86 -12.06 -1.19
C VAL A 64 -5.91 -10.53 -1.22
N LEU A 65 -6.03 -9.88 -0.05
CA LEU A 65 -6.08 -8.43 0.05
C LEU A 65 -4.80 -7.79 -0.45
N HIS A 66 -3.64 -8.38 -0.17
CA HIS A 66 -2.36 -7.85 -0.64
C HIS A 66 -2.26 -7.81 -2.16
N GLN A 67 -2.70 -8.88 -2.85
CA GLN A 67 -2.64 -8.93 -4.32
C GLN A 67 -3.74 -8.09 -5.00
N LEU A 68 -4.92 -7.99 -4.39
CA LEU A 68 -6.06 -7.29 -4.99
C LEU A 68 -6.08 -5.79 -4.70
N ALA A 69 -5.72 -5.40 -3.47
CA ALA A 69 -5.92 -4.03 -2.99
C ALA A 69 -4.71 -3.13 -3.25
N LEU A 70 -3.50 -3.65 -3.07
CA LEU A 70 -2.27 -2.87 -3.22
C LEU A 70 -2.11 -2.19 -4.59
N PRO A 71 -2.38 -2.85 -5.73
CA PRO A 71 -2.23 -2.22 -7.05
C PRO A 71 -2.98 -0.90 -7.22
N TRP A 72 -4.09 -0.70 -6.49
CA TRP A 72 -4.92 0.49 -6.63
C TRP A 72 -4.28 1.77 -6.07
N ILE A 73 -3.16 1.67 -5.33
CA ILE A 73 -2.37 2.86 -4.98
C ILE A 73 -1.82 3.56 -6.23
N ILE A 74 -1.63 2.84 -7.34
CA ILE A 74 -1.21 3.43 -8.62
C ILE A 74 -2.25 4.44 -9.10
N TYR A 75 -3.52 4.05 -9.14
CA TYR A 75 -4.60 4.97 -9.49
C TYR A 75 -4.76 6.09 -8.45
N ALA A 76 -4.61 5.80 -7.16
CA ALA A 76 -4.70 6.82 -6.13
C ALA A 76 -3.60 7.90 -6.30
N GLY A 77 -2.36 7.51 -6.58
CA GLY A 77 -1.26 8.42 -6.88
C GLY A 77 -1.49 9.22 -8.18
N TYR A 78 -2.06 8.59 -9.21
CA TYR A 78 -2.51 9.30 -10.42
C TYR A 78 -3.56 10.38 -10.10
N ASP A 79 -4.61 10.04 -9.34
CA ASP A 79 -5.69 10.97 -9.05
C ASP A 79 -5.20 12.13 -8.18
N GLN A 80 -4.28 11.87 -7.23
CA GLN A 80 -3.59 12.93 -6.48
C GLN A 80 -2.77 13.85 -7.39
N ALA A 81 -2.01 13.30 -8.35
CA ALA A 81 -1.29 14.09 -9.34
C ALA A 81 -2.23 14.95 -10.20
N ARG A 82 -3.38 14.39 -10.61
CA ARG A 82 -4.41 15.13 -11.35
C ARG A 82 -4.97 16.29 -10.52
N GLN A 83 -5.32 16.05 -9.26
CA GLN A 83 -5.81 17.07 -8.32
C GLN A 83 -4.75 18.18 -8.11
N ALA A 84 -3.47 17.82 -8.09
CA ALA A 84 -2.36 18.77 -7.95
C ALA A 84 -2.09 19.64 -9.19
N GLY A 85 -2.85 19.47 -10.28
CA GLY A 85 -2.66 20.22 -11.52
C GLY A 85 -1.49 19.72 -12.38
N GLN A 86 -1.07 18.46 -12.24
CA GLN A 86 0.01 17.89 -13.05
C GLN A 86 -0.44 17.73 -14.50
N GLY A 87 0.27 18.36 -15.45
CA GLY A 87 -0.11 18.40 -16.86
C GLY A 87 -0.27 17.00 -17.49
N TRP A 88 0.64 16.07 -17.17
CA TRP A 88 0.58 14.69 -17.66
C TRP A 88 -0.66 13.92 -17.16
N ALA A 89 -1.19 14.30 -15.98
CA ALA A 89 -2.32 13.62 -15.36
C ALA A 89 -3.69 14.16 -15.80
N GLN A 90 -3.72 15.32 -16.48
CA GLN A 90 -4.97 15.93 -16.97
C GLN A 90 -5.55 15.21 -18.19
N ALA A 91 -4.73 14.51 -18.97
CA ALA A 91 -5.19 13.81 -20.16
C ALA A 91 -6.12 12.64 -19.81
N ARG A 92 -7.21 12.47 -20.57
CA ARG A 92 -8.12 11.32 -20.41
C ARG A 92 -7.42 9.98 -20.60
N ALA A 93 -6.41 9.93 -21.47
CA ALA A 93 -5.57 8.76 -21.68
C ALA A 93 -4.79 8.37 -20.41
N ALA A 94 -4.33 9.34 -19.62
CA ALA A 94 -3.60 9.07 -18.38
C ALA A 94 -4.48 8.37 -17.33
N ARG A 95 -5.77 8.72 -17.25
CA ARG A 95 -6.74 8.02 -16.40
C ARG A 95 -6.85 6.55 -16.77
N TRP A 96 -7.04 6.25 -18.06
CA TRP A 96 -7.17 4.88 -18.53
C TRP A 96 -5.87 4.10 -18.38
N ALA A 97 -4.73 4.73 -18.60
CA ALA A 97 -3.43 4.12 -18.33
C ALA A 97 -3.27 3.74 -16.85
N ALA A 98 -3.65 4.61 -15.92
CA ALA A 98 -3.58 4.32 -14.49
C ALA A 98 -4.50 3.15 -14.08
N ILE A 99 -5.72 3.08 -14.63
CA ILE A 99 -6.64 1.96 -14.40
C ILE A 99 -6.07 0.67 -14.99
N ALA A 100 -5.61 0.71 -16.23
CA ALA A 100 -5.06 -0.46 -16.93
C ALA A 100 -3.81 -1.00 -16.22
N LEU A 101 -2.90 -0.12 -15.78
CA LEU A 101 -1.72 -0.51 -15.00
C LEU A 101 -2.11 -1.13 -13.66
N SER A 102 -3.05 -0.53 -12.92
CA SER A 102 -3.55 -1.10 -11.65
C SER A 102 -4.14 -2.49 -11.86
N ALA A 103 -4.98 -2.66 -12.89
CA ALA A 103 -5.60 -3.94 -13.22
C ALA A 103 -4.60 -4.98 -13.71
N LEU A 104 -3.60 -4.58 -14.49
CA LEU A 104 -2.54 -5.48 -14.97
C LEU A 104 -1.68 -5.99 -13.82
N VAL A 105 -1.27 -5.11 -12.91
CA VAL A 105 -0.48 -5.49 -11.72
C VAL A 105 -1.30 -6.38 -10.79
N MET A 106 -2.58 -6.09 -10.62
CA MET A 106 -3.51 -6.96 -9.89
C MET A 106 -3.62 -8.35 -10.54
N GLY A 107 -3.83 -8.41 -11.85
CA GLY A 107 -3.89 -9.67 -12.61
C GLY A 107 -2.61 -10.49 -12.49
N ALA A 108 -1.45 -9.84 -12.59
CA ALA A 108 -0.16 -10.49 -12.37
C ALA A 108 -0.02 -11.03 -10.94
N GLY A 109 -0.45 -10.27 -9.93
CA GLY A 109 -0.50 -10.72 -8.54
C GLY A 109 -1.37 -11.96 -8.34
N ILE A 110 -2.59 -11.96 -8.91
CA ILE A 110 -3.49 -13.11 -8.85
C ILE A 110 -2.83 -14.34 -9.47
N LEU A 111 -2.32 -14.22 -10.71
CA LEU A 111 -1.75 -15.34 -11.45
C LEU A 111 -0.48 -15.91 -10.80
N THR A 112 0.36 -15.07 -10.20
CA THR A 112 1.66 -15.50 -9.67
C THR A 112 1.65 -15.84 -8.18
N ARG A 113 0.65 -15.37 -7.42
CA ARG A 113 0.63 -15.49 -5.95
C ARG A 113 -0.65 -16.10 -5.38
N LEU A 114 -1.77 -16.08 -6.11
CA LEU A 114 -3.05 -16.64 -5.63
C LEU A 114 -3.44 -17.95 -6.34
N VAL A 115 -3.16 -18.07 -7.63
CA VAL A 115 -3.39 -19.33 -8.35
C VAL A 115 -2.45 -20.39 -7.79
N GLY A 116 -3.02 -21.48 -7.28
CA GLY A 116 -2.25 -22.55 -6.62
C GLY A 116 -1.76 -22.20 -5.22
N LEU A 117 -2.33 -21.19 -4.55
CA LEU A 117 -1.97 -20.80 -3.19
C LEU A 117 -2.06 -22.00 -2.25
N HIS A 118 -0.92 -22.40 -1.71
CA HIS A 118 -0.81 -23.41 -0.66
C HIS A 118 -0.18 -22.79 0.58
N LEU A 119 -0.84 -22.94 1.74
CA LEU A 119 -0.43 -22.31 2.99
C LEU A 119 0.00 -23.37 4.00
N GLU A 120 1.19 -23.20 4.58
CA GLU A 120 1.69 -24.05 5.66
C GLU A 120 1.97 -23.22 6.93
N PRO A 121 1.75 -23.79 8.12
CA PRO A 121 2.06 -23.10 9.37
C PRO A 121 3.57 -23.08 9.63
N GLU A 122 4.12 -21.91 9.90
CA GLU A 122 5.53 -21.71 10.20
C GLU A 122 5.69 -20.75 11.40
N VAL A 123 6.71 -21.00 12.23
CA VAL A 123 7.09 -20.10 13.32
C VAL A 123 8.28 -19.25 12.86
N MET A 124 8.03 -17.96 12.64
CA MET A 124 9.10 -17.01 12.30
C MET A 124 9.16 -15.88 13.33
N ASP A 125 10.34 -15.59 13.87
CA ASP A 125 10.56 -14.66 14.99
C ASP A 125 9.68 -14.95 16.23
N GLY A 126 9.45 -16.23 16.52
CA GLY A 126 8.56 -16.64 17.60
C GLY A 126 7.07 -16.32 17.35
N VAL A 127 6.70 -15.97 16.12
CA VAL A 127 5.31 -15.75 15.70
C VAL A 127 4.88 -16.85 14.74
N LEU A 128 3.92 -17.65 15.20
CA LEU A 128 3.19 -18.63 14.39
C LEU A 128 2.31 -17.92 13.37
N ARG A 129 2.53 -18.25 12.10
CA ARG A 129 1.81 -17.67 10.95
C ARG A 129 1.71 -18.71 9.84
N TYR A 130 0.69 -18.60 8.99
CA TYR A 130 0.69 -19.34 7.73
C TYR A 130 1.49 -18.57 6.67
N VAL A 131 2.35 -19.30 5.96
CA VAL A 131 3.19 -18.80 4.86
C VAL A 131 2.79 -19.46 3.54
N ALA A 132 2.99 -18.76 2.42
CA ALA A 132 2.69 -19.30 1.10
C ALA A 132 3.87 -20.14 0.57
N MET A 133 3.62 -21.41 0.31
CA MET A 133 4.60 -22.36 -0.21
C MET A 133 4.69 -22.30 -1.73
N GLY A 134 5.88 -22.59 -2.27
CA GLY A 134 6.13 -22.58 -3.72
C GLY A 134 6.18 -21.18 -4.34
N VAL A 135 6.06 -20.14 -3.52
CA VAL A 135 6.14 -18.76 -3.95
C VAL A 135 7.53 -18.21 -3.68
N SER A 136 8.40 -18.24 -4.70
CA SER A 136 9.75 -17.68 -4.62
C SER A 136 9.86 -16.32 -5.32
N GLY A 137 10.74 -15.46 -4.81
CA GLY A 137 11.10 -14.20 -5.45
C GLY A 137 10.41 -12.96 -4.87
N PRO A 138 10.89 -11.78 -5.25
CA PRO A 138 10.50 -10.52 -4.63
C PRO A 138 9.01 -10.19 -4.89
N PRO A 139 8.36 -9.41 -4.02
CA PRO A 139 6.94 -9.08 -4.14
C PRO A 139 6.70 -8.10 -5.30
N ILE A 140 6.54 -8.64 -6.52
CA ILE A 140 6.41 -7.87 -7.77
C ILE A 140 5.29 -6.82 -7.66
N VAL A 141 4.15 -7.18 -7.08
CA VAL A 141 3.02 -6.26 -6.91
C VAL A 141 3.40 -5.04 -6.08
N SER A 142 4.06 -5.24 -4.93
CA SER A 142 4.54 -4.12 -4.09
C SER A 142 5.57 -3.28 -4.84
N ILE A 143 6.56 -3.92 -5.47
CA ILE A 143 7.65 -3.22 -6.17
C ILE A 143 7.11 -2.36 -7.30
N VAL A 144 6.26 -2.92 -8.16
CA VAL A 144 5.71 -2.18 -9.30
C VAL A 144 4.78 -1.08 -8.83
N SER A 145 3.90 -1.36 -7.86
CA SER A 145 2.92 -0.37 -7.39
C SER A 145 3.58 0.81 -6.68
N ILE A 146 4.46 0.54 -5.71
CA ILE A 146 5.20 1.57 -4.97
C ILE A 146 6.18 2.29 -5.89
N GLY A 147 6.82 1.56 -6.81
CA GLY A 147 7.74 2.13 -7.80
C GLY A 147 7.05 3.13 -8.72
N LEU A 148 5.90 2.78 -9.30
CA LEU A 148 5.12 3.68 -10.15
C LEU A 148 4.62 4.91 -9.39
N VAL A 149 4.12 4.73 -8.16
CA VAL A 149 3.73 5.87 -7.30
C VAL A 149 4.95 6.72 -6.93
N GLY A 150 6.11 6.12 -6.70
CA GLY A 150 7.37 6.84 -6.48
C GLY A 150 7.77 7.69 -7.67
N VAL A 151 7.72 7.16 -8.90
CA VAL A 151 7.98 7.92 -10.13
C VAL A 151 6.98 9.07 -10.28
N ALA A 152 5.69 8.82 -10.06
CA ALA A 152 4.69 9.89 -10.04
C ALA A 152 5.03 10.94 -8.96
N GLY A 153 5.46 10.51 -7.77
CA GLY A 153 5.93 11.36 -6.68
C GLY A 153 7.16 12.21 -7.03
N LEU A 154 8.06 11.71 -7.89
CA LEU A 154 9.20 12.50 -8.39
C LEU A 154 8.73 13.63 -9.32
N LEU A 155 7.79 13.35 -10.22
CA LEU A 155 7.17 14.38 -11.07
C LEU A 155 6.37 15.38 -10.22
N PHE A 156 5.66 14.85 -9.22
CA PHE A 156 4.93 15.62 -8.22
C PHE A 156 5.84 16.60 -7.48
N TRP A 157 7.02 16.14 -7.05
CA TRP A 157 8.01 16.98 -6.38
C TRP A 157 8.46 18.14 -7.27
N ARG A 158 8.79 17.88 -8.55
CA ARG A 158 9.32 18.92 -9.44
C ARG A 158 8.39 20.12 -9.62
N GLN A 159 7.07 19.90 -9.72
CA GLN A 159 6.09 20.97 -9.89
C GLN A 159 5.57 21.52 -8.57
N ASN A 160 5.20 20.65 -7.62
CA ASN A 160 4.50 21.04 -6.39
C ASN A 160 5.43 21.22 -5.19
N ARG A 161 6.75 21.02 -5.36
CA ARG A 161 7.78 21.10 -4.30
C ARG A 161 7.47 20.21 -3.09
N TRP A 162 6.82 19.08 -3.33
CA TRP A 162 6.39 18.13 -2.32
C TRP A 162 7.14 16.79 -2.49
N PRO A 163 8.30 16.62 -1.83
CA PRO A 163 9.17 15.46 -2.05
C PRO A 163 8.68 14.16 -1.40
N TRP A 164 7.74 14.27 -0.46
CA TRP A 164 7.50 13.22 0.53
C TRP A 164 7.05 11.88 -0.06
N ILE A 165 6.23 11.89 -1.13
CA ILE A 165 5.79 10.64 -1.78
C ILE A 165 6.99 9.87 -2.34
N PHE A 166 7.89 10.56 -3.04
CA PHE A 166 9.09 9.96 -3.61
C PHE A 166 10.04 9.47 -2.52
N LEU A 167 10.31 10.30 -1.50
CA LEU A 167 11.21 9.94 -0.41
C LEU A 167 10.69 8.73 0.38
N ALA A 168 9.39 8.66 0.65
CA ALA A 168 8.80 7.52 1.34
C ALA A 168 8.85 6.25 0.49
N ALA A 169 8.62 6.33 -0.83
CA ALA A 169 8.77 5.18 -1.72
C ALA A 169 10.22 4.66 -1.74
N VAL A 170 11.20 5.56 -1.86
CA VAL A 170 12.63 5.20 -1.79
C VAL A 170 12.96 4.58 -0.44
N ALA A 171 12.45 5.15 0.65
CA ALA A 171 12.67 4.61 1.99
C ALA A 171 12.18 3.17 2.07
N VAL A 172 10.96 2.86 1.61
CA VAL A 172 10.43 1.48 1.55
C VAL A 172 11.40 0.55 0.82
N PHE A 173 11.87 0.92 -0.38
CA PHE A 173 12.83 0.07 -1.12
C PHE A 173 14.15 -0.14 -0.38
N VAL A 174 14.67 0.90 0.28
CA VAL A 174 15.89 0.78 1.09
C VAL A 174 15.66 -0.16 2.27
N GLY A 175 14.54 -0.02 2.98
CA GLY A 175 14.18 -0.90 4.10
C GLY A 175 14.01 -2.36 3.68
N GLU A 176 13.34 -2.61 2.54
CA GLU A 176 13.14 -3.95 1.98
C GLU A 176 14.43 -4.56 1.41
N SER A 177 15.46 -3.75 1.17
CA SER A 177 16.78 -4.23 0.72
C SER A 177 17.70 -4.70 1.85
N LEU A 178 17.29 -4.55 3.11
CA LEU A 178 18.11 -4.94 4.26
C LEU A 178 18.40 -6.46 4.26
N PRO A 179 19.65 -6.87 4.57
CA PRO A 179 20.07 -8.26 4.50
C PRO A 179 19.48 -9.10 5.65
N ASP A 180 19.40 -8.51 6.85
CA ASP A 180 18.83 -9.17 8.02
C ASP A 180 17.30 -9.28 7.89
N GLU A 181 16.79 -10.50 7.97
CA GLU A 181 15.37 -10.79 7.71
C GLU A 181 14.44 -10.24 8.81
N SER A 182 14.89 -10.26 10.06
CA SER A 182 14.10 -9.76 11.20
C SER A 182 13.97 -8.23 11.13
N LEU A 183 15.09 -7.55 10.87
CA LEU A 183 15.17 -6.11 10.71
C LEU A 183 14.44 -5.67 9.45
N ARG A 184 14.62 -6.36 8.32
CA ARG A 184 13.90 -6.08 7.07
C ARG A 184 12.39 -6.11 7.29
N ARG A 185 11.85 -7.14 7.96
CA ARG A 185 10.41 -7.22 8.26
C ARG A 185 9.93 -6.09 9.15
N ALA A 186 10.66 -5.81 10.24
CA ALA A 186 10.28 -4.75 11.17
C ALA A 186 10.33 -3.37 10.50
N VAL A 187 11.43 -3.05 9.83
CA VAL A 187 11.66 -1.76 9.15
C VAL A 187 10.74 -1.61 7.95
N GLY A 188 10.56 -2.67 7.16
CA GLY A 188 9.63 -2.74 6.02
C GLY A 188 8.22 -2.33 6.41
N SER A 189 7.63 -2.98 7.43
CA SER A 189 6.31 -2.62 7.94
C SER A 189 6.24 -1.16 8.42
N ALA A 190 7.25 -0.67 9.13
CA ALA A 190 7.29 0.73 9.58
C ALA A 190 7.30 1.73 8.40
N LEU A 191 8.03 1.39 7.34
CA LEU A 191 8.15 2.23 6.15
C LEU A 191 6.91 2.15 5.27
N GLU A 192 6.24 1.01 5.20
CA GLU A 192 4.92 0.90 4.57
C GLU A 192 3.88 1.77 5.29
N VAL A 193 3.87 1.77 6.64
CA VAL A 193 3.04 2.69 7.44
C VAL A 193 3.38 4.15 7.10
N LEU A 194 4.66 4.49 7.01
CA LEU A 194 5.11 5.84 6.67
C LEU A 194 4.66 6.26 5.26
N PHE A 195 4.86 5.39 4.28
CA PHE A 195 4.46 5.63 2.89
C PHE A 195 2.97 5.89 2.78
N MET A 196 2.18 5.05 3.44
CA MET A 196 0.75 5.23 3.60
C MET A 196 0.40 6.58 4.26
N ALA A 197 0.98 6.88 5.42
CA ALA A 197 0.75 8.15 6.11
C ALA A 197 1.04 9.36 5.20
N VAL A 198 2.10 9.30 4.39
CA VAL A 198 2.45 10.33 3.42
C VAL A 198 1.40 10.48 2.32
N LEU A 199 0.84 9.39 1.79
CA LEU A 199 -0.22 9.47 0.78
C LEU A 199 -1.50 10.11 1.35
N PHE A 200 -1.92 9.77 2.57
CA PHE A 200 -3.05 10.45 3.22
C PHE A 200 -2.76 11.90 3.53
N PHE A 201 -1.55 12.20 4.00
CA PHE A 201 -1.17 13.58 4.29
C PHE A 201 -1.10 14.44 3.02
N THR A 202 -0.66 13.85 1.91
CA THR A 202 -0.72 14.49 0.59
C THR A 202 -2.16 14.81 0.23
N GLN A 203 -3.09 13.85 0.39
CA GLN A 203 -4.50 14.10 0.14
C GLN A 203 -5.07 15.24 0.99
N LEU A 204 -4.76 15.27 2.28
CA LEU A 204 -5.18 16.37 3.16
C LEU A 204 -4.69 17.72 2.62
N ARG A 205 -3.41 17.81 2.20
CA ARG A 205 -2.85 19.05 1.68
C ARG A 205 -3.46 19.47 0.35
N LEU A 206 -3.88 18.51 -0.48
CA LEU A 206 -4.65 18.74 -1.70
C LEU A 206 -6.04 19.32 -1.35
N ASP A 207 -6.78 18.67 -0.46
CA ASP A 207 -8.11 19.11 -0.03
C ASP A 207 -8.09 20.53 0.59
N GLU A 208 -7.01 20.87 1.29
CA GLU A 208 -6.82 22.20 1.90
C GLU A 208 -6.33 23.27 0.93
N GLY A 209 -5.98 22.93 -0.32
CA GLY A 209 -5.41 23.90 -1.26
C GLY A 209 -3.99 24.37 -0.92
N LYS A 210 -3.30 23.68 -0.01
CA LYS A 210 -2.03 24.17 0.61
C LYS A 210 -0.76 23.69 -0.10
N LEU A 211 -0.87 22.94 -1.20
CA LEU A 211 0.30 22.53 -1.95
C LEU A 211 0.78 23.65 -2.90
N PRO A 212 2.10 23.92 -2.94
CA PRO A 212 2.66 24.84 -3.93
C PRO A 212 2.32 24.43 -5.36
N GLY A 213 2.14 25.40 -6.25
CA GLY A 213 1.93 25.15 -7.69
C GLY A 213 0.56 24.59 -8.06
N MET A 214 -0.39 24.52 -7.12
CA MET A 214 -1.77 24.16 -7.42
C MET A 214 -2.46 25.25 -8.27
N PRO A 215 -3.40 24.86 -9.16
CA PRO A 215 -4.24 25.82 -9.85
C PRO A 215 -5.00 26.67 -8.83
N ARG A 216 -5.01 28.00 -9.00
CA ARG A 216 -5.88 28.87 -8.21
C ARG A 216 -7.31 28.69 -8.70
N SER A 217 -8.21 28.31 -7.80
CA SER A 217 -9.65 28.25 -8.04
C SER A 217 -10.24 29.63 -8.27
#